data_AF-A0ABD3PMJ0-F1
#
_entry.id   AF-A0ABD3PMJ0-F1
#
_cell.length_a   1.000
_cell.length_b   1.000
_cell.length_c   1.000
_cell.angle_alpha   90.00
_cell.angle_beta   90.00
_cell.angle_gamma   90.00
#
_symmetry.space_group_name_H-M   'P 1'
#
loop_
_entity.id
_entity.type
_entity.pdbx_description
1 polymer ?
#
loop_
_entity_poly.entity_id
_entity_poly.type
_entity_poly.pdbx_seq_one_letter_code
_entity_poly.pdbx_strand_id
1 'polypeptide(L)'
;MNRAMKTVSFSPMSTMAVIEYPSPKEKNATWYSEKELGSFKIVLKSDVAKCSQMLNESRFGFLSQDDAVDALGLESFLNRGLTKHIFWMKKVHLHTVLNEQARQRYLSAYSVEELAHSSVISSTWSRKRSHLIAVMHLGCNATEDDL
;
A
#
# COMPACT_ATOMS: atom_id res chain seq x y z
N MET A 1 -3.87 39.13 20.82
CA MET A 1 -3.14 38.11 20.04
C MET A 1 -3.77 38.01 18.67
N ASN A 2 -3.13 38.54 17.62
CA ASN A 2 -3.67 38.55 16.26
C ASN A 2 -3.40 37.21 15.58
N ARG A 3 -4.48 36.47 15.27
CA ARG A 3 -4.43 35.22 14.52
C ARG A 3 -4.25 35.57 13.04
N ALA A 4 -3.03 35.45 12.51
CA ALA A 4 -2.76 35.66 11.10
C ALA A 4 -3.61 34.68 10.28
N MET A 5 -4.58 35.20 9.52
CA MET A 5 -5.37 34.40 8.58
C MET A 5 -4.42 33.90 7.49
N LYS A 6 -4.20 32.59 7.44
CA LYS A 6 -3.44 31.96 6.35
C LYS A 6 -4.30 32.01 5.09
N THR A 7 -4.00 32.92 4.18
CA THR A 7 -4.67 33.04 2.88
C THR A 7 -3.89 32.21 1.86
N VAL A 8 -4.56 31.27 1.19
CA VAL A 8 -3.97 30.51 0.08
C VAL A 8 -4.30 31.25 -1.21
N SER A 9 -3.29 31.79 -1.88
CA SER A 9 -3.42 32.36 -3.23
C SER A 9 -2.96 31.33 -4.25
N PHE A 10 -3.81 31.04 -5.24
CA PHE A 10 -3.38 30.27 -6.40
C PHE A 10 -2.59 31.16 -7.35
N SER A 11 -1.51 30.64 -7.91
CA SER A 11 -0.79 31.33 -8.99
C SER A 11 -1.77 31.61 -10.13
N PRO A 12 -1.86 32.85 -10.64
CA PRO A 12 -2.69 33.19 -11.80
C PRO A 12 -2.33 32.37 -13.05
N MET A 13 -1.12 31.84 -13.08
CA MET A 13 -0.59 31.00 -14.16
C MET A 13 -0.16 29.66 -13.58
N SER A 14 -0.87 28.60 -13.98
CA SER A 14 -0.43 27.22 -13.78
C SER A 14 0.03 26.71 -15.15
N THR A 15 1.27 26.27 -15.26
CA THR A 15 1.78 25.69 -16.51
C THR A 15 1.41 24.22 -16.54
N MET A 16 0.49 23.86 -17.43
CA MET A 16 0.17 22.45 -17.68
C MET A 16 1.30 21.85 -18.54
N ALA A 17 2.10 20.96 -17.94
CA ALA A 17 3.04 20.15 -18.70
C ALA A 17 2.27 19.00 -19.34
N VAL A 18 2.10 19.05 -20.66
CA VAL A 18 1.57 17.92 -21.43
C VAL A 18 2.73 16.97 -21.65
N ILE A 19 2.73 15.85 -20.92
CA ILE A 19 3.71 14.78 -21.10
C ILE A 19 3.21 13.94 -22.27
N GLU A 20 3.94 13.96 -23.39
CA GLU A 20 3.63 13.13 -24.54
C GLU A 20 3.73 11.65 -24.17
N TYR A 21 2.83 10.85 -24.74
CA TYR A 21 2.84 9.42 -24.49
C TYR A 21 4.08 8.80 -25.13
N PRO A 22 4.89 8.03 -24.38
CA PRO A 22 6.17 7.54 -24.89
C PRO A 22 5.97 6.61 -26.09
N SER A 23 6.80 6.80 -27.11
CA SER A 23 6.85 5.94 -28.29
C SER A 23 7.22 4.50 -27.91
N PRO A 24 6.91 3.50 -28.77
CA PRO A 24 7.30 2.11 -28.50
C PRO A 24 8.80 1.92 -28.24
N LYS A 25 9.65 2.72 -28.91
CA LYS A 25 11.11 2.67 -28.72
C LYS A 25 11.51 3.21 -27.34
N GLU A 26 10.88 4.30 -26.89
CA GLU A 26 11.14 4.88 -25.58
C GLU A 26 10.65 3.97 -24.45
N LYS A 27 9.47 3.35 -24.60
CA LYS A 27 8.96 2.34 -23.66
C LYS A 27 9.88 1.13 -23.52
N ASN A 28 10.56 0.74 -24.59
CA ASN A 28 11.53 -0.36 -24.54
C ASN A 28 12.87 0.08 -23.92
N ALA A 29 13.13 1.38 -23.85
CA ALA A 29 14.31 1.97 -23.22
C ALA A 29 14.06 2.40 -21.77
N THR A 30 12.80 2.46 -21.31
CA THR A 30 12.49 2.72 -19.90
C THR A 30 12.84 1.53 -19.02
N TRP A 31 13.15 1.80 -17.75
CA TRP A 31 13.11 0.78 -16.72
C TRP A 31 11.73 0.11 -16.74
N TYR A 32 11.70 -1.23 -16.70
CA TYR A 32 10.49 -2.04 -16.87
C TYR A 32 9.98 -2.11 -18.32
N SER A 33 10.87 -2.41 -19.26
CA SER A 33 10.47 -2.85 -20.61
C SER A 33 9.48 -4.02 -20.53
N GLU A 34 8.67 -4.24 -21.56
CA GLU A 34 7.72 -5.35 -21.58
C GLU A 34 8.39 -6.72 -21.35
N LYS A 35 9.62 -6.87 -21.84
CA LYS A 35 10.43 -8.07 -21.63
C LYS A 35 10.79 -8.25 -20.15
N GLU A 36 11.28 -7.21 -19.48
CA GLU A 36 11.62 -7.25 -18.06
C GLU A 36 10.37 -7.52 -17.21
N LEU A 37 9.24 -6.86 -17.52
CA LEU A 37 7.96 -7.15 -16.87
C LEU A 37 7.52 -8.60 -17.07
N GLY A 38 7.75 -9.16 -18.26
CA GLY A 38 7.53 -10.58 -18.54
C GLY A 38 8.39 -11.47 -17.64
N SER A 39 9.68 -11.20 -17.54
CA SER A 39 10.60 -11.92 -16.66
C SER A 39 10.17 -11.84 -15.18
N PHE A 40 9.79 -10.65 -14.69
CA PHE A 40 9.30 -10.50 -13.32
C PHE A 40 8.03 -11.30 -13.05
N LYS A 41 7.10 -11.36 -14.02
CA LYS A 41 5.89 -12.21 -13.89
C LYS A 41 6.23 -13.70 -13.82
N ILE A 42 7.25 -14.15 -14.55
CA ILE A 42 7.70 -15.55 -14.51
C ILE A 42 8.29 -15.87 -13.14
N VAL A 43 9.20 -15.02 -12.64
CA VAL A 43 9.80 -15.15 -11.31
C VAL A 43 8.72 -15.17 -10.23
N LEU A 44 7.80 -14.20 -10.25
CA LEU A 44 6.68 -14.13 -9.31
C LEU A 44 5.83 -15.40 -9.30
N LYS A 45 5.52 -15.97 -10.47
CA LYS A 45 4.76 -17.23 -10.54
C LYS A 45 5.53 -18.40 -9.91
N SER A 46 6.83 -18.45 -10.14
CA SER A 46 7.71 -19.45 -9.54
C SER A 46 7.75 -19.30 -8.02
N ASP A 47 7.90 -18.08 -7.51
CA ASP A 47 7.96 -17.81 -6.07
C ASP A 47 6.65 -18.15 -5.38
N VAL A 48 5.51 -17.80 -5.99
CA VAL A 48 4.18 -18.19 -5.50
C VAL A 48 4.03 -19.71 -5.45
N ALA A 49 4.47 -20.43 -6.49
CA ALA A 49 4.42 -21.89 -6.51
C ALA A 49 5.29 -22.51 -5.41
N LYS A 50 6.53 -22.02 -5.24
CA LYS A 50 7.46 -22.44 -4.18
C LYS A 50 6.84 -22.21 -2.80
N CYS A 51 6.33 -21.01 -2.53
CA CYS A 51 5.71 -20.68 -1.25
C CYS A 51 4.43 -21.49 -0.99
N SER A 52 3.59 -21.71 -2.01
CA SER A 52 2.41 -22.58 -1.87
C SER A 52 2.80 -24.02 -1.53
N GLN A 53 3.83 -24.56 -2.17
CA GLN A 53 4.32 -25.90 -1.89
C GLN A 53 4.86 -25.99 -0.45
N MET A 54 5.72 -25.06 -0.05
CA MET A 54 6.27 -24.94 1.30
C MET A 54 5.18 -24.88 2.37
N LEU A 55 4.14 -24.07 2.16
CA LEU A 55 2.98 -23.99 3.06
C LEU A 55 2.25 -25.34 3.20
N ASN A 56 2.04 -26.05 2.09
CA ASN A 56 1.38 -27.35 2.09
C ASN A 56 2.23 -28.47 2.72
N GLU A 57 3.56 -28.38 2.58
CA GLU A 57 4.51 -29.36 3.09
C GLU A 57 4.86 -29.14 4.57
N SER A 58 4.60 -27.94 5.10
CA SER A 58 4.80 -27.61 6.52
C SER A 58 3.89 -28.48 7.41
N ARG A 59 4.43 -29.63 7.83
CA ARG A 59 3.77 -30.51 8.79
C ARG A 59 3.60 -29.71 10.09
N PHE A 60 2.36 -29.61 10.57
CA PHE A 60 1.94 -28.87 11.76
C PHE A 60 1.74 -27.35 11.60
N GLY A 61 1.86 -26.78 10.40
CA GLY A 61 1.56 -25.36 10.18
C GLY A 61 2.56 -24.38 10.81
N PHE A 62 3.71 -24.87 11.28
CA PHE A 62 4.83 -24.05 11.72
C PHE A 62 5.80 -23.87 10.57
N LEU A 63 5.85 -22.65 10.03
CA LEU A 63 6.89 -22.21 9.11
C LEU A 63 8.12 -21.77 9.92
N SER A 64 9.31 -22.02 9.39
CA SER A 64 10.49 -21.35 9.93
C SER A 64 10.36 -19.83 9.71
N GLN A 65 11.10 -19.04 10.48
CA GLN A 65 11.10 -17.59 10.30
C GLN A 65 11.57 -17.19 8.90
N ASP A 66 12.56 -17.90 8.36
CA ASP A 66 13.08 -17.66 7.01
C ASP A 66 12.01 -17.96 5.94
N ASP A 67 11.28 -19.07 6.11
CA ASP A 67 10.16 -19.44 5.22
C ASP A 67 9.02 -18.42 5.29
N ALA A 68 8.74 -17.88 6.48
CA ALA A 68 7.74 -16.84 6.66
C ALA A 68 8.18 -15.52 5.97
N VAL A 69 9.47 -15.18 6.03
CA VAL A 69 10.04 -14.01 5.36
C VAL A 69 10.00 -14.17 3.83
N ASP A 70 10.30 -15.35 3.30
CA ASP A 70 10.20 -15.67 1.87
C ASP A 70 8.77 -15.51 1.33
N ALA A 71 7.75 -15.75 2.17
CA ALA A 71 6.35 -15.59 1.82
C ALA A 71 5.82 -14.14 1.96
N LEU A 72 6.58 -13.22 2.57
CA LEU A 72 6.15 -11.83 2.75
C LEU A 72 6.00 -11.12 1.38
N GLY A 73 4.89 -10.40 1.22
CA GLY A 73 4.53 -9.76 -0.04
C GLY A 73 3.85 -10.70 -1.05
N LEU A 74 3.85 -12.01 -0.81
CA LEU A 74 3.18 -13.01 -1.65
C LEU A 74 1.84 -13.47 -1.05
N GLU A 75 1.47 -13.00 0.13
CA GLU A 75 0.33 -13.51 0.90
C GLU A 75 -0.99 -13.31 0.17
N SER A 76 -1.10 -12.26 -0.64
CA SER A 76 -2.26 -12.03 -1.52
C SER A 76 -2.42 -13.12 -2.58
N PHE A 77 -1.31 -13.64 -3.10
CA PHE A 77 -1.33 -14.71 -4.10
C PHE A 77 -1.62 -16.08 -3.46
N LEU A 78 -1.18 -16.27 -2.22
CA LEU A 78 -1.34 -17.50 -1.46
C LEU A 78 -2.74 -17.61 -0.83
N ASN A 79 -3.34 -16.48 -0.44
CA ASN A 79 -4.66 -16.43 0.18
C ASN A 79 -5.59 -15.43 -0.53
N ARG A 80 -6.53 -15.97 -1.33
CA ARG A 80 -7.54 -15.18 -2.03
C ARG A 80 -8.45 -14.39 -1.08
N GLY A 81 -8.73 -14.92 0.10
CA GLY A 81 -9.51 -14.24 1.15
C GLY A 81 -8.78 -13.00 1.65
N LEU A 82 -7.49 -13.12 1.92
CA LEU A 82 -6.63 -12.00 2.32
C LEU A 82 -6.57 -10.93 1.22
N THR A 83 -6.47 -11.31 -0.04
CA THR A 83 -6.52 -10.35 -1.17
C THR A 83 -7.82 -9.57 -1.20
N LYS A 84 -8.96 -10.26 -1.08
CA LYS A 84 -10.27 -9.61 -1.04
C LYS A 84 -10.38 -8.67 0.16
N HIS A 85 -9.87 -9.10 1.31
CA HIS A 85 -9.86 -8.28 2.52
C HIS A 85 -8.99 -7.03 2.36
N ILE A 86 -7.74 -7.15 1.89
CA ILE A 86 -6.85 -6.02 1.60
C ILE A 86 -7.50 -5.04 0.62
N PHE A 87 -8.08 -5.55 -0.46
CA PHE A 87 -8.78 -4.73 -1.44
C PHE A 87 -9.94 -3.96 -0.80
N TRP A 88 -10.75 -4.64 0.01
CA TRP A 88 -11.87 -4.02 0.71
C TRP A 88 -11.40 -2.95 1.70
N MET A 89 -10.36 -3.22 2.49
CA MET A 89 -9.78 -2.25 3.43
C MET A 89 -9.25 -1.01 2.71
N LYS A 90 -8.56 -1.17 1.58
CA LYS A 90 -8.11 -0.03 0.74
C LYS A 90 -9.29 0.80 0.23
N LYS A 91 -10.35 0.12 -0.21
CA LYS A 91 -11.57 0.78 -0.67
C LYS A 91 -12.26 1.55 0.46
N VAL A 92 -12.37 0.97 1.65
CA VAL A 92 -12.92 1.64 2.83
C VAL A 92 -12.10 2.88 3.19
N HIS A 93 -10.78 2.75 3.29
CA HIS A 93 -9.88 3.88 3.57
C HIS A 93 -10.05 5.02 2.55
N LEU A 94 -10.03 4.68 1.26
CA LEU A 94 -10.24 5.66 0.18
C LEU A 94 -11.58 6.38 0.35
N HIS A 95 -12.68 5.65 0.55
CA HIS A 95 -13.99 6.25 0.74
C HIS A 95 -14.05 7.12 2.00
N THR A 96 -13.45 6.70 3.12
CA THR A 96 -13.39 7.51 4.34
C THR A 96 -12.73 8.86 4.08
N VAL A 97 -11.57 8.87 3.42
CA VAL A 97 -10.85 10.11 3.11
C VAL A 97 -11.63 10.98 2.11
N LEU A 98 -12.17 10.40 1.04
CA LEU A 98 -12.93 11.16 0.04
C LEU A 98 -14.25 11.72 0.60
N ASN A 99 -14.92 10.97 1.47
CA ASN A 99 -16.14 11.43 2.13
C ASN A 99 -15.84 12.57 3.10
N GLU A 100 -14.74 12.50 3.83
CA GLU A 100 -14.33 13.61 4.70
C GLU A 100 -13.96 14.85 3.88
N GLN A 101 -13.26 14.70 2.76
CA GLN A 101 -13.02 15.81 1.82
C GLN A 101 -14.32 16.40 1.29
N ALA A 102 -15.30 15.56 0.92
CA ALA A 102 -16.59 16.01 0.43
C ALA A 102 -17.39 16.74 1.52
N ARG A 103 -17.39 16.24 2.75
CA ARG A 103 -18.01 16.88 3.92
C ARG A 103 -17.41 18.26 4.17
N GLN A 104 -16.09 18.37 4.15
CA GLN A 104 -15.38 19.65 4.32
C GLN A 104 -15.73 20.65 3.20
N ARG A 105 -15.76 20.20 1.94
CA ARG A 105 -16.21 21.04 0.81
C ARG A 105 -17.64 21.55 0.99
N TYR A 106 -18.56 20.68 1.39
CA TYR A 106 -19.96 21.05 1.63
C TYR A 106 -20.08 22.11 2.73
N LEU A 107 -19.29 21.98 3.80
CA LEU A 107 -19.28 22.94 4.91
C LEU A 107 -18.42 24.17 4.65
N SER A 108 -17.78 24.28 3.47
CA SER A 108 -16.77 25.31 3.18
C SER A 108 -15.67 25.40 4.24
N ALA A 109 -15.35 24.26 4.87
CA ALA A 109 -14.29 24.09 5.84
C ALA A 109 -13.07 23.45 5.17
N TYR A 110 -11.87 23.73 5.68
CA TYR A 110 -10.66 23.05 5.26
C TYR A 110 -9.79 22.77 6.48
N SER A 111 -9.83 21.53 6.95
CA SER A 111 -9.10 21.06 8.13
C SER A 111 -8.21 19.90 7.73
N VAL A 112 -6.91 20.18 7.64
CA VAL A 112 -5.88 19.18 7.31
C VAL A 112 -5.78 18.17 8.45
N GLU A 113 -5.97 18.63 9.68
CA GLU A 113 -5.92 17.83 10.90
C GLU A 113 -7.06 16.79 10.92
N GLU A 114 -8.29 17.16 10.55
CA GLU A 114 -9.42 16.23 10.48
C GLU A 114 -9.26 15.19 9.36
N LEU A 115 -8.70 15.59 8.22
CA LEU A 115 -8.36 14.67 7.13
C LEU A 115 -7.25 13.69 7.53
N ALA A 116 -6.20 14.19 8.19
CA ALA A 116 -5.12 13.37 8.71
C ALA A 116 -5.65 12.39 9.76
N HIS A 117 -6.51 12.85 10.67
CA HIS A 117 -7.12 12.01 11.69
C HIS A 117 -7.98 10.90 11.07
N SER A 118 -8.85 11.23 10.12
CA SER A 118 -9.66 10.27 9.36
C SER A 118 -8.80 9.24 8.62
N SER A 119 -7.68 9.69 8.02
CA SER A 119 -6.71 8.83 7.34
C SER A 119 -6.00 7.88 8.31
N VAL A 120 -5.58 8.36 9.49
CA VAL A 120 -4.94 7.54 10.53
C VAL A 120 -5.89 6.46 11.02
N ILE A 121 -7.12 6.82 11.40
CA ILE A 121 -8.10 5.86 11.92
C ILE A 121 -8.37 4.77 10.88
N SER A 122 -8.68 5.15 9.64
CA SER A 122 -9.03 4.20 8.59
C SER A 122 -7.85 3.36 8.07
N SER A 123 -6.61 3.77 8.33
CA SER A 123 -5.40 3.02 7.96
C SER A 123 -4.81 2.16 9.10
N THR A 124 -5.43 2.15 10.29
CA THR A 124 -4.92 1.44 11.49
C THR A 124 -4.53 -0.01 11.21
N TRP A 125 -5.38 -0.78 10.53
CA TRP A 125 -5.09 -2.17 10.20
C TRP A 125 -3.85 -2.31 9.32
N SER A 126 -3.72 -1.48 8.27
CA SER A 126 -2.57 -1.50 7.38
C SER A 126 -1.29 -1.11 8.12
N ARG A 127 -1.36 -0.15 9.04
CA ARG A 127 -0.23 0.27 9.88
C ARG A 127 0.22 -0.86 10.81
N LYS A 128 -0.72 -1.50 11.52
CA LYS A 128 -0.42 -2.67 12.37
C LYS A 128 0.21 -3.80 11.56
N ARG A 129 -0.37 -4.13 10.40
CA ARG A 129 0.19 -5.15 9.49
C ARG A 129 1.61 -4.80 9.05
N SER A 130 1.85 -3.57 8.58
CA SER A 130 3.19 -3.14 8.16
C SER A 130 4.20 -3.17 9.30
N HIS A 131 3.79 -2.81 10.51
CA HIS A 131 4.64 -2.91 11.70
C HIS A 131 5.03 -4.37 12.00
N LEU A 132 4.05 -5.28 12.04
CA LEU A 132 4.31 -6.71 12.25
C LEU A 132 5.27 -7.28 11.20
N ILE A 133 5.07 -6.94 9.93
CA ILE A 133 5.97 -7.35 8.84
C ILE A 133 7.40 -6.83 9.07
N ALA A 134 7.54 -5.57 9.46
CA ALA A 134 8.85 -4.98 9.73
C ALA A 134 9.54 -5.64 10.93
N VAL A 135 8.80 -5.90 12.01
CA VAL A 135 9.31 -6.59 13.21
C VAL A 135 9.77 -8.01 12.88
N MET A 136 8.96 -8.76 12.11
CA MET A 136 9.32 -10.10 11.62
C MET A 136 10.61 -10.08 10.78
N HIS A 137 10.74 -9.10 9.90
CA HIS A 137 11.92 -8.96 9.03
C HIS A 137 13.19 -8.58 9.82
N LEU A 138 13.06 -7.81 10.89
CA LEU A 138 14.18 -7.43 11.76
C LEU A 138 14.56 -8.51 12.79
N GLY A 139 13.81 -9.62 12.85
CA GLY A 139 14.04 -10.69 13.82
C GLY A 139 13.80 -10.31 15.27
N CYS A 140 12.99 -9.28 15.50
CA CYS A 140 12.54 -8.92 16.84
C CYS A 140 11.31 -9.76 17.21
N ASN A 141 11.29 -10.34 18.41
CA ASN A 141 10.10 -11.00 18.94
C ASN A 141 9.06 -9.92 19.24
N ALA A 142 7.96 -9.86 18.48
CA ALA A 142 6.83 -9.01 18.81
C ALA A 142 6.29 -9.45 20.18
N THR A 143 6.37 -8.57 21.19
CA THR A 143 5.77 -8.81 22.51
C THR A 143 4.26 -8.65 22.42
N GLU A 144 3.51 -9.46 23.18
CA GLU A 144 2.04 -9.43 23.23
C GLU A 144 1.46 -8.06 23.62
N ASP A 145 2.27 -7.16 24.18
CA ASP A 145 1.92 -5.79 24.55
C ASP A 145 1.71 -4.84 23.34
N ASP A 146 2.04 -5.26 22.11
CA ASP A 146 1.86 -4.47 20.88
C ASP A 146 0.54 -4.76 20.11
N LEU A 147 -0.36 -5.58 20.68
CA LEU A 147 -1.62 -6.02 20.04
C LEU A 147 -2.83 -5.10 20.29
#